data_AF-A0A1H2V1L8-F1
#
_entry.id   AF-A0A1H2V1L8-F1
#
_cell.length_a   1.000
_cell.length_b   1.000
_cell.length_c   1.000
_cell.angle_alpha   90.00
_cell.angle_beta   90.00
_cell.angle_gamma   90.00
#
_symmetry.space_group_name_H-M   'P 1'
#
loop_
_entity.id
_entity.type
_entity.pdbx_description
1 polymer ?
#
loop_
_entity_poly.entity_id
_entity_poly.type
_entity_poly.pdbx_seq_one_letter_code
_entity_poly.pdbx_strand_id
1 'polypeptide(L)'
;MIINETLYRELSKEIPELEREIRQFYKTLDQKTGLHGSTLPITFGYETDVVGSFTRSDGSCFHFSLLFLGSCVPNPLSISDRKDLYKHEYAHYMEATMHIPVEYRFRPGLHGSAWQYCCSLIGAAPTPYFEPGKGDKTYDYDRLLKKKPPLHPSAAAYRATQERKNKDNSTVKFQIGDTISHPKYGEGTIQDIKPLSSSVRLSVLFRDGLHTLDQTWLIRYQHGLH
;
A
#
# COMPACT_ATOMS: atom_id res chain seq x y z
N MET A 1 18.49 7.00 6.99
CA MET A 1 19.12 8.31 6.73
C MET A 1 18.95 9.15 7.98
N ILE A 2 20.03 9.66 8.58
CA ILE A 2 19.92 10.57 9.72
C ILE A 2 19.70 11.96 9.14
N ILE A 3 18.47 12.48 9.23
CA ILE A 3 18.15 13.82 8.77
C ILE A 3 18.70 14.80 9.82
N ASN A 4 19.74 15.56 9.47
CA ASN A 4 20.30 16.58 10.35
C ASN A 4 19.63 17.94 10.10
N GLU A 5 19.73 18.87 11.06
CA GLU A 5 19.10 20.19 10.97
C GLU A 5 19.47 20.97 9.71
N THR A 6 20.70 20.80 9.21
CA THR A 6 21.15 21.43 7.97
C THR A 6 20.37 20.91 6.77
N LEU A 7 20.19 19.59 6.64
CA LEU A 7 19.44 18.99 5.54
C LEU A 7 17.96 19.39 5.58
N TYR A 8 17.34 19.40 6.77
CA TYR A 8 15.96 19.89 6.95
C TYR A 8 15.80 21.32 6.41
N ARG A 9 16.72 22.21 6.80
CA ARG A 9 16.67 23.62 6.40
C ARG A 9 16.87 23.81 4.91
N GLU A 10 17.81 23.10 4.29
CA GLU A 10 18.04 23.21 2.85
C GLU A 10 16.84 22.67 2.05
N LEU A 11 16.28 21.51 2.43
CA LEU A 11 15.09 20.96 1.79
C LEU A 11 13.85 21.88 1.95
N SER A 12 13.67 22.49 3.11
CA SER A 12 12.55 23.41 3.36
C SER A 12 12.55 24.62 2.41
N LYS A 13 13.74 25.08 1.99
CA LYS A 13 13.87 26.21 1.05
C LYS A 13 13.39 25.85 -0.36
N GLU A 14 13.35 24.57 -0.71
CA GLU A 14 12.89 24.10 -2.02
C GLU A 14 11.36 24.05 -2.15
N ILE A 15 10.63 24.09 -1.03
CA ILE A 15 9.15 23.97 -0.99
C ILE A 15 8.44 24.92 -1.97
N PRO A 16 8.73 26.24 -2.01
CA PRO A 16 7.97 27.15 -2.88
C PRO A 16 8.11 26.81 -4.37
N GLU A 17 9.30 26.36 -4.78
CA GLU A 17 9.58 26.02 -6.18
C GLU A 17 8.97 24.66 -6.55
N LEU A 18 9.06 23.67 -5.66
CA LEU A 18 8.40 22.37 -5.84
C LEU A 18 6.87 22.51 -5.90
N GLU A 19 6.29 23.32 -5.01
CA GLU A 19 4.85 23.61 -5.03
C GLU A 19 4.44 24.24 -6.36
N ARG A 20 5.21 25.24 -6.83
CA ARG A 20 4.97 25.91 -8.11
C ARG A 20 5.06 24.93 -9.28
N GLU A 21 6.05 24.05 -9.29
CA GLU A 21 6.22 22.97 -10.29
C GLU A 21 4.98 22.07 -10.33
N ILE A 22 4.57 21.53 -9.17
CA ILE A 22 3.42 20.62 -9.05
C ILE A 22 2.13 21.32 -9.47
N ARG A 23 1.88 22.56 -8.99
CA ARG A 23 0.69 23.32 -9.37
C ARG A 23 0.63 23.57 -10.87
N GLN A 24 1.75 23.95 -11.49
CA GLN A 24 1.77 24.18 -12.93
C GLN A 24 1.53 22.88 -13.71
N PHE A 25 2.09 21.77 -13.24
CA PHE A 25 1.85 20.46 -13.83
C PHE A 25 0.38 20.04 -13.69
N TYR A 26 -0.21 20.20 -12.51
CA TYR A 26 -1.63 19.89 -12.27
C TYR A 26 -2.56 20.77 -13.08
N LYS A 27 -2.23 22.04 -13.36
CA LYS A 27 -3.02 22.85 -14.29
C LYS A 27 -3.12 22.23 -15.69
N THR A 28 -2.07 21.54 -16.14
CA THR A 28 -2.12 20.82 -17.44
C THR A 28 -3.03 19.59 -17.38
N LEU A 29 -3.08 18.90 -16.23
CA LEU A 29 -3.97 17.77 -16.01
C LEU A 29 -5.43 18.22 -15.83
N ASP A 30 -5.64 19.32 -15.12
CA ASP A 30 -6.94 19.98 -14.95
C ASP A 30 -7.53 20.33 -16.31
N GLN A 31 -6.75 20.96 -17.21
CA GLN A 31 -7.17 21.27 -18.58
C GLN A 31 -7.56 20.01 -19.37
N LYS A 32 -6.83 18.91 -19.18
CA LYS A 32 -7.08 17.65 -19.88
C LYS A 32 -8.31 16.91 -19.35
N THR A 33 -8.57 16.98 -18.05
CA THR A 33 -9.58 16.18 -17.36
C THR A 33 -10.86 16.95 -17.02
N GLY A 34 -10.82 18.28 -17.06
CA GLY A 34 -11.90 19.15 -16.60
C GLY A 34 -12.01 19.27 -15.07
N LEU A 35 -11.01 18.78 -14.33
CA LEU A 35 -10.98 18.84 -12.86
C LEU A 35 -10.18 20.06 -12.36
N HIS A 36 -10.08 20.20 -11.04
CA HIS A 36 -9.48 21.37 -10.38
C HIS A 36 -8.45 20.98 -9.32
N GLY A 37 -7.68 19.91 -9.56
CA GLY A 37 -6.69 19.40 -8.61
C GLY A 37 -5.59 20.41 -8.31
N SER A 38 -5.24 21.31 -9.23
CA SER A 38 -4.24 22.36 -9.00
C SER A 38 -4.64 23.37 -7.91
N THR A 39 -5.92 23.43 -7.55
CA THR A 39 -6.46 24.32 -6.51
C THR A 39 -6.39 23.72 -5.11
N LEU A 40 -6.16 22.41 -4.99
CA LEU A 40 -6.07 21.76 -3.69
C LEU A 40 -4.79 22.16 -2.94
N PRO A 41 -4.79 22.08 -1.60
CA PRO A 41 -3.57 22.19 -0.80
C PRO A 41 -2.52 21.16 -1.22
N ILE A 42 -1.27 21.60 -1.29
CA ILE A 42 -0.10 20.75 -1.49
C ILE A 42 0.77 20.95 -0.26
N THR A 43 1.10 19.86 0.40
CA THR A 43 1.89 19.85 1.64
C THR A 43 3.14 19.01 1.44
N PHE A 44 4.14 19.26 2.29
CA PHE A 44 5.44 18.61 2.20
C PHE A 44 5.84 18.06 3.56
N GLY A 45 6.50 16.90 3.55
CA GLY A 45 6.96 16.20 4.74
C GLY A 45 8.33 15.57 4.54
N TYR A 46 8.69 14.68 5.47
CA TYR A 46 9.98 14.01 5.54
C TYR A 46 9.83 12.50 5.77
N GLU A 47 8.72 11.94 5.34
CA GLU A 47 8.39 10.52 5.43
C GLU A 47 9.42 9.71 4.62
N THR A 48 9.89 8.60 5.17
CA THR A 48 10.88 7.73 4.52
C THR A 48 10.24 6.56 3.76
N ASP A 49 8.96 6.30 4.02
CA ASP A 49 8.18 5.19 3.49
C ASP A 49 7.03 5.64 2.58
N VAL A 50 6.78 6.95 2.50
CA VAL A 50 5.75 7.56 1.64
C VAL A 50 6.39 8.61 0.74
N VAL A 51 6.38 8.37 -0.57
CA VAL A 51 6.94 9.30 -1.57
C VAL A 51 5.93 10.41 -1.89
N GLY A 52 4.65 10.06 -1.95
CA GLY A 52 3.52 10.96 -2.12
C GLY A 52 2.22 10.31 -1.64
N SER A 53 1.20 11.13 -1.39
CA SER A 53 -0.15 10.67 -1.09
C SER A 53 -1.21 11.71 -1.45
N PHE A 54 -2.38 11.23 -1.81
CA PHE A 54 -3.61 12.02 -1.87
C PHE A 54 -4.57 11.58 -0.77
N THR A 55 -5.07 12.54 0.02
CA THR A 55 -6.06 12.27 1.07
C THR A 55 -7.47 12.61 0.59
N ARG A 56 -8.37 11.64 0.67
CA ARG A 56 -9.80 11.82 0.36
C ARG A 56 -10.59 12.10 1.65
N SER A 57 -10.67 13.36 2.03
CA SER A 57 -11.47 13.84 3.17
C SER A 57 -11.98 15.27 2.93
N ASP A 58 -12.80 15.78 3.85
CA ASP A 58 -13.04 17.21 3.98
C ASP A 58 -11.67 17.89 4.21
N GLY A 59 -11.24 18.71 3.24
CA GLY A 59 -9.86 19.23 3.19
C GLY A 59 -8.87 18.38 2.37
N SER A 60 -9.36 17.69 1.33
CA SER A 60 -8.54 16.91 0.38
C SER A 60 -7.25 17.63 -0.01
N CYS A 61 -6.11 16.97 0.13
CA CYS A 61 -4.80 17.54 -0.12
C CYS A 61 -3.87 16.53 -0.79
N PHE A 62 -2.85 17.07 -1.46
CA PHE A 62 -1.71 16.30 -1.89
C PHE A 62 -0.57 16.49 -0.89
N HIS A 63 0.19 15.43 -0.66
CA HIS A 63 1.33 15.44 0.24
C HIS A 63 2.51 14.75 -0.44
N PHE A 64 3.71 15.31 -0.32
CA PHE A 64 4.94 14.75 -0.89
C PHE A 64 6.11 14.83 0.07
N SER A 65 6.95 13.79 0.08
CA SER A 65 8.14 13.79 0.92
C SER A 65 9.33 14.47 0.23
N LEU A 66 9.91 15.47 0.90
CA LEU A 66 11.09 16.19 0.43
C LEU A 66 12.32 15.30 0.35
N LEU A 67 12.34 14.16 1.06
CA LEU A 67 13.44 13.20 1.01
C LEU A 67 13.58 12.50 -0.33
N PHE A 68 12.57 12.59 -1.20
CA PHE A 68 12.60 12.05 -2.56
C PHE A 68 12.64 13.13 -3.64
N LEU A 69 11.99 14.28 -3.38
CA LEU A 69 11.90 15.36 -4.36
C LEU A 69 13.07 16.34 -4.32
N GLY A 70 13.63 16.58 -3.14
CA GLY A 70 14.60 17.64 -2.92
C GLY A 70 15.92 17.41 -3.63
N SER A 71 16.48 18.45 -4.22
CA SER A 71 17.68 18.38 -5.05
C SER A 71 18.95 17.99 -4.28
N CYS A 72 19.00 18.28 -2.98
CA CYS A 72 20.15 18.03 -2.12
C CYS A 72 20.19 16.61 -1.51
N VAL A 73 19.22 15.74 -1.81
CA VAL A 73 19.21 14.35 -1.32
C VAL A 73 20.16 13.46 -2.13
N PRO A 74 20.72 12.39 -1.52
CA PRO A 74 21.52 11.42 -2.27
C PRO A 74 20.58 10.61 -3.18
N ASN A 75 20.60 10.93 -4.48
CA ASN A 75 19.77 10.36 -5.55
C ASN A 75 18.32 10.90 -5.57
N PRO A 76 18.12 12.18 -5.94
CA PRO A 76 16.77 12.70 -6.14
C PRO A 76 16.07 11.95 -7.27
N LEU A 77 14.73 11.94 -7.23
CA LEU A 77 13.95 11.40 -8.35
C LEU A 77 14.27 12.14 -9.65
N SER A 78 14.32 11.38 -10.74
CA SER A 78 14.43 11.95 -12.08
C SER A 78 13.22 12.85 -12.39
N ILE A 79 13.37 13.81 -13.32
CA ILE A 79 12.25 14.67 -13.73
C ILE A 79 11.05 13.83 -14.21
N SER A 80 11.31 12.73 -14.92
CA SER A 80 10.25 11.85 -15.40
C SER A 80 9.54 11.14 -14.25
N ASP A 81 10.29 10.58 -13.31
CA ASP A 81 9.73 9.88 -12.16
C ASP A 81 8.97 10.83 -11.22
N ARG A 82 9.41 12.09 -11.06
CA ARG A 82 8.65 13.10 -10.32
C ARG A 82 7.31 13.38 -11.00
N LYS A 83 7.31 13.57 -12.32
CA LYS A 83 6.06 13.78 -13.08
C LYS A 83 5.13 12.58 -12.99
N ASP A 84 5.67 11.37 -13.03
CA ASP A 84 4.88 10.15 -12.87
C ASP A 84 4.27 10.03 -11.47
N LEU A 85 5.05 10.34 -10.42
CA LEU A 85 4.54 10.45 -9.05
C LEU A 85 3.39 11.47 -8.94
N TYR A 86 3.54 12.64 -9.55
CA TYR A 86 2.48 13.66 -9.54
C TYR A 86 1.22 13.14 -10.25
N LYS A 87 1.36 12.47 -11.41
CA LYS A 87 0.22 11.85 -12.08
C LYS A 87 -0.40 10.74 -11.23
N HIS A 88 0.41 9.93 -10.54
CA HIS A 88 -0.07 8.83 -9.69
C HIS A 88 -0.98 9.35 -8.58
N GLU A 89 -0.58 10.40 -7.87
CA GLU A 89 -1.42 11.02 -6.85
C GLU A 89 -2.62 11.75 -7.46
N TYR A 90 -2.45 12.40 -8.62
CA TYR A 90 -3.57 13.00 -9.34
C TYR A 90 -4.61 11.96 -9.79
N ALA A 91 -4.19 10.73 -10.12
CA ALA A 91 -5.11 9.64 -10.46
C ALA A 91 -5.99 9.21 -9.27
N HIS A 92 -5.46 9.25 -8.03
CA HIS A 92 -6.27 9.07 -6.82
C HIS A 92 -7.30 10.19 -6.65
N TYR A 93 -6.90 11.44 -6.92
CA TYR A 93 -7.83 12.57 -6.95
C TYR A 93 -8.92 12.42 -8.02
N MET A 94 -8.55 11.98 -9.23
CA MET A 94 -9.51 11.68 -10.29
C MET A 94 -10.51 10.62 -9.85
N GLU A 95 -10.04 9.47 -9.34
CA GLU A 95 -10.92 8.38 -8.86
C GLU A 95 -11.91 8.86 -7.79
N ALA A 96 -11.47 9.75 -6.90
CA ALA A 96 -12.31 10.31 -5.84
C ALA A 96 -13.37 11.31 -6.35
N THR A 97 -13.12 11.98 -7.47
CA THR A 97 -13.85 13.19 -7.87
C THR A 97 -14.71 13.00 -9.13
N MET A 98 -14.23 12.23 -10.11
CA MET A 98 -14.90 12.09 -11.40
C MET A 98 -15.89 10.92 -11.43
N HIS A 99 -16.81 10.95 -12.38
CA HIS A 99 -17.64 9.79 -12.67
C HIS A 99 -16.82 8.71 -13.40
N ILE A 100 -16.60 7.56 -12.74
CA ILE A 100 -15.93 6.41 -13.35
C ILE A 100 -16.95 5.50 -14.07
N PRO A 101 -16.79 5.14 -15.34
CA PRO A 101 -17.70 4.20 -16.01
C PRO A 101 -17.78 2.84 -15.29
N VAL A 102 -18.97 2.23 -15.24
CA VAL A 102 -19.25 1.01 -14.46
C VAL A 102 -18.36 -0.16 -14.87
N GLU A 103 -18.05 -0.26 -16.16
CA GLU A 103 -17.20 -1.30 -16.75
C GLU A 103 -15.75 -1.27 -16.23
N TYR A 104 -15.32 -0.17 -15.59
CA TYR A 104 -14.01 -0.01 -14.95
C TYR A 104 -14.06 -0.07 -13.42
N ARG A 105 -15.20 -0.44 -12.82
CA ARG A 105 -15.35 -0.60 -11.35
C ARG A 105 -15.29 -2.07 -10.90
N PHE A 106 -14.70 -2.96 -11.70
CA PHE A 106 -14.73 -4.41 -11.51
C PHE A 106 -13.74 -4.94 -10.47
N ARG A 107 -12.73 -4.16 -10.07
CA ARG A 107 -11.75 -4.55 -9.06
C ARG A 107 -11.64 -3.45 -8.00
N PRO A 108 -12.11 -3.69 -6.76
CA PRO A 108 -11.99 -2.72 -5.67
C PRO A 108 -10.54 -2.63 -5.16
N GLY A 109 -10.28 -1.61 -4.34
CA GLY A 109 -8.99 -1.37 -3.67
C GLY A 109 -8.39 -0.02 -4.04
N LEU A 110 -7.37 0.40 -3.27
CA LEU A 110 -6.70 1.70 -3.45
C LEU A 110 -6.11 1.88 -4.86
N HIS A 111 -5.57 0.81 -5.43
CA HIS A 111 -5.08 0.76 -6.81
C HIS A 111 -5.93 -0.17 -7.67
N GLY A 112 -7.25 -0.10 -7.45
CA GLY A 112 -8.25 -0.89 -8.14
C GLY A 112 -8.41 -0.53 -9.63
N SER A 113 -9.38 -1.14 -10.30
CA SER A 113 -9.60 -0.91 -11.73
C SER A 113 -10.04 0.52 -12.05
N ALA A 114 -10.68 1.21 -11.11
CA ALA A 114 -11.12 2.60 -11.27
C ALA A 114 -9.91 3.55 -11.25
N TRP A 115 -9.03 3.43 -10.25
CA TRP A 115 -7.73 4.11 -10.26
C TRP A 115 -6.89 3.80 -11.51
N GLN A 116 -6.78 2.54 -11.93
CA GLN A 116 -6.05 2.17 -13.15
C GLN A 116 -6.64 2.80 -14.42
N TYR A 117 -7.96 2.98 -14.46
CA TYR A 117 -8.62 3.72 -15.53
C TYR A 117 -8.19 5.20 -15.50
N CYS A 118 -8.17 5.84 -14.33
CA CYS A 118 -7.64 7.20 -14.21
C CYS A 118 -6.18 7.30 -14.67
N CYS A 119 -5.32 6.35 -14.29
CA CYS A 119 -3.93 6.28 -14.79
C CYS A 119 -3.85 6.28 -16.32
N SER A 120 -4.74 5.52 -16.99
CA SER A 120 -4.79 5.44 -18.46
C SER A 120 -5.13 6.77 -19.12
N LEU A 121 -5.97 7.59 -18.49
CA LEU A 121 -6.40 8.86 -19.04
C LEU A 121 -5.26 9.89 -19.05
N ILE A 122 -4.42 9.90 -18.01
CA ILE A 122 -3.34 10.88 -17.84
C ILE A 122 -1.94 10.34 -18.14
N GLY A 123 -1.83 9.05 -18.43
CA GLY A 123 -0.56 8.38 -18.72
C GLY A 123 0.33 8.27 -17.48
N ALA A 124 -0.23 7.84 -16.36
CA ALA A 124 0.50 7.51 -15.13
C ALA A 124 0.88 6.02 -15.13
N ALA A 125 2.04 5.66 -14.59
CA ALA A 125 2.37 4.25 -14.37
C ALA A 125 1.31 3.59 -13.47
N PRO A 126 0.62 2.52 -13.94
CA PRO A 126 -0.45 1.87 -13.17
C PRO A 126 0.13 0.83 -12.19
N THR A 127 1.15 1.22 -11.42
CA THR A 127 1.83 0.35 -10.43
C THR A 127 1.33 0.65 -9.02
N PRO A 128 1.04 -0.35 -8.17
CA PRO A 128 0.56 -0.11 -6.80
C PRO A 128 1.57 0.61 -5.90
N TYR A 129 2.85 0.46 -6.22
CA TYR A 129 3.95 1.12 -5.53
C TYR A 129 4.69 2.01 -6.51
N PHE A 130 5.24 3.10 -5.99
CA PHE A 130 6.17 3.92 -6.75
C PHE A 130 7.45 3.10 -7.01
N GLU A 131 7.85 3.01 -8.28
CA GLU A 131 9.08 2.32 -8.70
C GLU A 131 9.87 3.28 -9.62
N PRO A 132 11.13 3.62 -9.29
CA PRO A 132 11.96 4.47 -10.15
C PRO A 132 12.12 3.91 -11.57
N GLY A 133 12.18 4.81 -12.57
CA GLY A 133 12.31 4.45 -13.99
C GLY A 133 11.04 3.93 -14.64
N LYS A 134 9.87 4.12 -14.01
CA LYS A 134 8.56 3.76 -14.58
C LYS A 134 7.90 4.90 -15.34
N GLY A 135 8.28 6.15 -15.09
CA GLY A 135 7.69 7.32 -15.76
C GLY A 135 7.92 7.36 -17.28
N ASP A 136 9.01 6.76 -17.75
CA ASP A 136 9.38 6.74 -19.18
C ASP A 136 8.86 5.52 -19.95
N LYS A 137 8.12 4.61 -19.29
CA LYS A 137 7.64 3.39 -19.94
C LYS A 137 6.30 3.61 -20.62
N THR A 138 6.13 2.98 -21.77
CA THR A 138 4.82 2.83 -22.41
C THR A 138 4.07 1.69 -21.75
N TYR A 139 2.81 1.95 -21.34
CA TYR A 139 1.94 0.95 -20.73
C TYR A 139 0.80 0.58 -21.68
N ASP A 140 0.52 -0.72 -21.77
CA ASP A 140 -0.66 -1.25 -22.45
C ASP A 140 -1.85 -1.21 -21.48
N TYR A 141 -2.50 -0.05 -21.40
CA TYR A 141 -3.67 0.15 -20.54
C TYR A 141 -4.86 -0.72 -20.95
N ASP A 142 -5.03 -0.97 -22.24
CA ASP A 142 -6.10 -1.83 -22.76
C ASP A 142 -6.04 -3.22 -22.15
N ARG A 143 -4.84 -3.82 -22.14
CA ARG A 143 -4.62 -5.13 -21.52
C ARG A 143 -4.90 -5.11 -20.02
N LEU A 144 -4.55 -4.03 -19.33
CA LEU A 144 -4.79 -3.88 -17.89
C LEU A 144 -6.28 -3.79 -17.57
N LEU A 145 -7.01 -2.93 -18.30
CA LEU A 145 -8.43 -2.65 -18.08
C LEU A 145 -9.35 -3.79 -18.55
N LYS A 146 -8.88 -4.65 -19.47
CA LYS A 146 -9.62 -5.86 -19.91
C LYS A 146 -9.41 -7.06 -18.98
N LYS A 147 -8.45 -7.02 -18.05
CA LYS A 147 -8.13 -8.14 -17.13
C LYS A 147 -9.12 -8.23 -15.95
N LYS A 148 -10.40 -8.44 -16.26
CA LYS A 148 -11.43 -8.69 -15.24
C LYS A 148 -11.12 -10.01 -14.51
N PRO A 149 -11.09 -10.03 -13.17
CA PRO A 149 -11.08 -11.29 -12.44
C PRO A 149 -12.32 -12.10 -12.83
N PRO A 150 -12.24 -13.43 -12.94
CA PRO A 150 -13.43 -14.23 -13.18
C PRO A 150 -14.45 -14.00 -12.05
N LEU A 151 -15.73 -13.87 -12.42
CA LEU A 151 -16.85 -13.58 -11.50
C LEU A 151 -16.92 -14.55 -10.31
N HIS A 152 -16.49 -15.78 -10.51
CA HIS A 152 -16.24 -16.75 -9.46
C HIS A 152 -14.80 -17.26 -9.58
N PRO A 153 -14.08 -17.42 -8.47
CA PRO A 153 -12.86 -18.23 -8.49
C PRO A 153 -13.22 -19.58 -9.08
N SER A 154 -12.50 -20.01 -10.12
CA SER A 154 -12.68 -21.36 -10.62
C SER A 154 -12.46 -22.35 -9.47
N ALA A 155 -13.07 -23.54 -9.54
CA ALA A 155 -12.80 -24.57 -8.54
C ALA A 155 -11.30 -24.85 -8.37
N ALA A 156 -10.49 -24.62 -9.42
CA ALA A 156 -9.03 -24.67 -9.36
C ALA A 156 -8.42 -23.48 -8.58
N ALA A 157 -8.87 -22.25 -8.83
CA ALA A 157 -8.40 -21.06 -8.10
C ALA A 157 -8.78 -21.10 -6.61
N TYR A 158 -9.99 -21.58 -6.30
CA TYR A 158 -10.42 -21.81 -4.92
C TYR A 158 -9.54 -22.86 -4.25
N ARG A 159 -9.30 -24.02 -4.89
CA ARG A 159 -8.40 -25.06 -4.40
C ARG A 159 -6.99 -24.55 -4.16
N ALA A 160 -6.40 -23.85 -5.13
CA ALA A 160 -5.07 -23.26 -4.99
C ALA A 160 -4.99 -22.25 -3.81
N THR A 161 -6.05 -21.47 -3.59
CA THR A 161 -6.13 -20.54 -2.46
C THR A 161 -6.21 -21.26 -1.13
N GLN A 162 -7.03 -22.31 -1.04
CA GLN A 162 -7.14 -23.15 0.17
C GLN A 162 -5.84 -23.90 0.45
N GLU A 163 -5.19 -24.47 -0.58
CA GLU A 163 -3.89 -25.13 -0.46
C GLU A 163 -2.82 -24.18 0.06
N ARG A 164 -2.77 -22.93 -0.44
CA ARG A 164 -1.84 -21.92 0.06
C ARG A 164 -2.11 -21.56 1.53
N LYS A 165 -3.38 -21.38 1.91
CA LYS A 165 -3.79 -21.11 3.29
C LYS A 165 -3.47 -22.27 4.22
N ASN A 166 -3.77 -23.50 3.80
CA ASN A 166 -3.48 -24.70 4.57
C ASN A 166 -1.98 -24.88 4.75
N LYS A 167 -1.19 -24.66 3.70
CA LYS A 167 0.27 -24.69 3.76
C LYS A 167 0.81 -23.66 4.76
N ASP A 168 0.35 -22.42 4.71
CA ASP A 168 0.76 -21.39 5.67
C ASP A 168 0.32 -21.72 7.11
N ASN A 169 -0.92 -22.17 7.32
CA ASN A 169 -1.42 -22.56 8.64
C ASN A 169 -0.74 -23.81 9.22
N SER A 170 -0.26 -24.73 8.36
CA SER A 170 0.48 -25.93 8.76
C SER A 170 1.97 -25.69 8.99
N THR A 171 2.49 -24.53 8.58
CA THR A 171 3.89 -24.15 8.79
C THR A 171 4.08 -23.76 10.24
N VAL A 172 4.89 -24.49 10.99
CA VAL A 172 5.17 -24.23 12.41
C VAL A 172 5.84 -22.87 12.58
N LYS A 173 5.24 -21.98 13.38
CA LYS A 173 5.73 -20.61 13.65
C LYS A 173 6.24 -20.39 15.07
N PHE A 174 6.16 -21.42 15.91
CA PHE A 174 6.59 -21.40 17.32
C PHE A 174 7.59 -22.53 17.59
N GLN A 175 8.30 -22.43 18.71
CA GLN A 175 9.25 -23.43 19.18
C GLN A 175 8.84 -23.95 20.56
N ILE A 176 9.25 -25.19 20.86
CA ILE A 176 9.11 -25.75 22.20
C ILE A 176 9.95 -24.90 23.15
N GLY A 177 9.38 -24.49 24.28
CA GLY A 177 9.99 -23.58 25.24
C GLY A 177 9.55 -22.11 25.08
N ASP A 178 8.89 -21.74 23.98
CA ASP A 178 8.36 -20.39 23.83
C ASP A 178 7.32 -20.09 24.93
N THR A 179 7.39 -18.87 25.47
CA THR A 179 6.40 -18.36 26.42
C THR A 179 5.35 -17.55 25.67
N ILE A 180 4.07 -17.86 25.92
CA ILE A 180 2.93 -17.26 25.25
C ILE A 180 1.91 -16.77 26.28
N SER A 181 1.21 -15.68 25.96
CA SER A 181 0.17 -15.10 26.81
C SER A 181 -1.22 -15.46 26.31
N HIS A 182 -2.05 -16.03 27.20
CA HIS A 182 -3.43 -16.39 26.92
C HIS A 182 -4.39 -15.56 27.78
N PRO A 183 -5.47 -14.97 27.21
CA PRO A 183 -6.37 -14.05 27.91
C PRO A 183 -7.04 -14.66 29.14
N LYS A 184 -7.30 -15.98 29.11
CA LYS A 184 -7.94 -16.71 30.21
C LYS A 184 -6.94 -17.36 31.19
N TYR A 185 -5.79 -17.83 30.70
CA TYR A 185 -4.91 -18.73 31.46
C TYR A 185 -3.59 -18.04 31.88
N GLY A 186 -3.37 -16.80 31.44
CA GLY A 186 -2.14 -16.05 31.69
C GLY A 186 -0.99 -16.55 30.84
N GLU A 187 0.22 -16.45 31.37
CA GLU A 187 1.44 -16.94 30.71
C GLU A 187 1.55 -18.47 30.78
N GLY A 188 1.95 -19.08 29.67
CA GLY A 188 2.24 -20.50 29.59
C GLY A 188 3.40 -20.79 28.64
N THR A 189 3.98 -21.98 28.77
CA THR A 189 5.15 -22.42 27.99
C THR A 189 4.79 -23.56 27.06
N ILE A 190 5.20 -23.49 25.79
CA ILE A 190 4.97 -24.55 24.81
C ILE A 190 5.80 -25.78 25.17
N GLN A 191 5.14 -26.93 25.34
CA GLN A 191 5.76 -28.20 25.69
C GLN A 191 5.82 -29.17 24.49
N ASP A 192 4.84 -29.10 23.59
CA ASP A 192 4.77 -29.97 22.42
C ASP A 192 4.14 -29.24 21.22
N ILE A 193 4.57 -29.61 20.02
CA ILE A 193 4.10 -29.04 18.77
C ILE A 193 3.72 -30.19 17.84
N LYS A 194 2.45 -30.21 17.43
CA LYS A 194 1.91 -31.21 16.50
C LYS A 194 1.45 -30.54 15.20
N PRO A 195 2.24 -30.64 14.12
CA PRO A 195 1.82 -30.21 12.79
C PRO A 195 0.67 -31.09 12.29
N LEU A 196 -0.36 -30.45 11.71
CA LEU A 196 -1.47 -31.10 11.02
C LEU A 196 -1.48 -30.63 9.55
N SER A 197 -2.30 -31.26 8.71
CA SER A 197 -2.36 -30.97 7.27
C SER A 197 -2.81 -29.53 6.92
N SER A 198 -3.43 -28.82 7.87
CA SER A 198 -3.98 -27.46 7.65
C SER A 198 -3.86 -26.54 8.88
N SER A 199 -3.15 -26.95 9.92
CA SER A 199 -2.99 -26.22 11.18
C SER A 199 -1.80 -26.76 11.97
N VAL A 200 -1.43 -26.09 13.06
CA VAL A 200 -0.45 -26.58 14.03
C VAL A 200 -1.08 -26.48 15.41
N ARG A 201 -1.08 -27.61 16.13
CA ARG A 201 -1.51 -27.64 17.53
C ARG A 201 -0.32 -27.46 18.46
N LEU A 202 -0.46 -26.58 19.41
CA LEU A 202 0.52 -26.27 20.45
C LEU A 202 -0.02 -26.81 21.77
N SER A 203 0.72 -27.69 22.44
CA SER A 203 0.43 -28.08 23.82
C SER A 203 1.19 -27.12 24.74
N VAL A 204 0.47 -26.30 25.49
CA VAL A 204 1.01 -25.23 26.32
C VAL A 204 0.71 -25.52 27.77
N LEU A 205 1.74 -25.49 28.61
CA LEU A 205 1.63 -25.64 30.05
C LEU A 205 1.39 -24.26 30.68
N PHE A 206 0.19 -24.06 31.22
CA PHE A 206 -0.19 -22.90 32.03
C PHE A 206 -0.14 -23.26 33.52
N ARG A 207 -0.41 -22.28 34.39
CA ARG A 207 -0.45 -22.50 35.85
C ARG A 207 -1.49 -23.54 36.29
N ASP A 208 -2.60 -23.65 35.55
CA ASP A 208 -3.72 -24.55 35.84
C ASP A 208 -3.64 -25.90 35.12
N GLY A 209 -2.67 -26.08 34.21
CA GLY A 209 -2.41 -27.36 33.56
C GLY A 209 -2.00 -27.25 32.09
N LEU A 210 -1.98 -28.41 31.42
CA LEU A 210 -1.64 -28.52 30.00
C LEU A 210 -2.88 -28.28 29.14
N HIS A 211 -2.80 -27.33 28.20
CA HIS A 211 -3.87 -26.99 27.26
C HIS A 211 -3.39 -27.10 25.81
N THR A 212 -4.29 -27.50 24.90
CA THR A 212 -4.01 -27.50 23.46
C THR A 212 -4.59 -26.27 22.79
N LEU A 213 -3.76 -25.53 22.06
CA LEU A 213 -4.12 -24.34 21.30
C LEU A 213 -3.84 -24.53 19.81
N ASP A 214 -4.60 -23.82 18.97
CA ASP A 214 -4.30 -23.69 17.54
C ASP A 214 -3.37 -22.49 17.30
N GLN A 215 -2.27 -22.70 16.57
CA GLN A 215 -1.29 -21.61 16.36
C GLN A 215 -1.90 -20.41 15.65
N THR A 216 -2.84 -20.62 14.71
CA THR A 216 -3.42 -19.54 13.91
C THR A 216 -4.30 -18.66 14.78
N TRP A 217 -4.98 -19.24 15.76
CA TRP A 217 -5.70 -18.47 16.79
C TRP A 217 -4.73 -17.62 17.61
N LEU A 218 -3.61 -18.19 18.06
CA LEU A 218 -2.63 -17.49 18.89
C LEU A 218 -1.98 -16.31 18.16
N ILE A 219 -1.61 -16.50 16.89
CA ILE A 219 -1.03 -15.45 16.03
C ILE A 219 -2.02 -14.31 15.84
N ARG A 220 -3.29 -14.61 15.54
CA ARG A 220 -4.33 -13.58 15.40
C ARG A 220 -4.52 -12.79 16.68
N TYR A 221 -4.51 -13.49 17.82
CA TYR A 221 -4.61 -12.86 19.13
C TYR A 221 -3.43 -11.91 19.39
N GLN A 222 -2.19 -12.33 19.11
CA GLN A 222 -1.00 -11.50 19.28
C GLN A 222 -0.99 -10.24 18.39
N HIS A 223 -1.61 -10.31 17.22
CA HIS A 223 -1.71 -9.17 16.29
C HIS A 223 -2.97 -8.31 16.46
N GLY A 224 -3.80 -8.56 17.48
CA GLY A 224 -5.04 -7.81 17.70
C GLY A 224 -6.08 -7.98 16.58
N LEU A 225 -5.99 -9.08 15.83
CA LEU A 225 -6.92 -9.43 14.75
C LEU A 225 -8.05 -10.27 15.36
N HIS A 226 -9.07 -9.62 15.89
CA HIS A 226 -10.29 -10.25 16.43
C HIS A 226 -11.47 -10.04 15.48
#